data_AF-W5W8W7-F1
#
_entry.id   AF-W5W8W7-F1
#
_cell.length_a   1.000
_cell.length_b   1.000
_cell.length_c   1.000
_cell.angle_alpha   90.00
_cell.angle_beta   90.00
_cell.angle_gamma   90.00
#
_symmetry.space_group_name_H-M   'P 1'
#
loop_
_entity.id
_entity.type
_entity.pdbx_description
1 polymer ?
#
loop_
_entity_poly.entity_id
_entity_poly.type
_entity_poly.pdbx_seq_one_letter_code
_entity_poly.pdbx_strand_id
1 'polypeptide(L)'
;MPAPKKYPDELRERATRMAVDARRDPATAPGAIKRIADQLGIHPESLRTWVKQAEIDSGDRSGTTTSDAERIAQLERENQELRRANAILKSASAFFAAELDRPSR
;
A
#
# COMPACT_ATOMS: atom_id res chain seq x y z
N MET A 1 11.70 10.48 -6.36
CA MET A 1 10.97 10.14 -7.60
C MET A 1 10.61 8.67 -7.55
N PRO A 2 9.33 8.28 -7.73
CA PRO A 2 8.98 6.87 -7.83
C PRO A 2 9.71 6.26 -9.04
N ALA A 3 10.19 5.02 -8.89
CA ALA A 3 10.85 4.32 -9.99
C ALA A 3 9.88 4.17 -11.18
N PRO A 4 10.36 4.28 -12.43
CA PRO A 4 9.51 4.12 -13.60
C PRO A 4 8.88 2.71 -13.61
N LYS A 5 7.56 2.66 -13.75
CA LYS A 5 6.83 1.39 -13.82
C LYS A 5 7.17 0.67 -15.13
N LYS A 6 7.57 -0.61 -15.04
CA LYS A 6 7.88 -1.44 -16.21
C LYS A 6 6.66 -1.73 -17.09
N TYR A 7 5.46 -1.76 -16.51
CA TYR A 7 4.20 -2.01 -17.22
C TYR A 7 3.23 -0.85 -16.97
N PRO A 8 2.52 -0.36 -17.99
CA PRO A 8 1.45 0.62 -17.83
C PRO A 8 0.34 0.11 -16.91
N ASP A 9 -0.30 1.02 -16.18
CA ASP A 9 -1.38 0.66 -15.24
C ASP A 9 -2.58 0.03 -15.97
N GLU A 10 -2.92 0.51 -17.16
CA GLU A 10 -3.98 -0.08 -18.00
C GLU A 10 -3.69 -1.53 -18.38
N LEU A 11 -2.43 -1.85 -18.74
CA LEU A 11 -2.03 -3.21 -19.07
C LEU A 11 -2.13 -4.12 -17.84
N ARG A 12 -1.68 -3.62 -16.69
CA ARG A 12 -1.76 -4.31 -15.40
C ARG A 12 -3.21 -4.63 -15.04
N GLU A 13 -4.10 -3.64 -15.08
CA GLU A 13 -5.51 -3.81 -14.73
C GLU A 13 -6.21 -4.80 -15.65
N ARG A 14 -6.01 -4.65 -16.97
CA ARG A 14 -6.57 -5.56 -17.96
C ARG A 14 -6.08 -7.00 -17.79
N ALA A 15 -4.77 -7.18 -17.60
CA ALA A 15 -4.19 -8.51 -17.41
C ALA A 15 -4.71 -9.17 -16.12
N THR A 16 -4.81 -8.39 -15.05
CA THR A 16 -5.30 -8.85 -13.75
C THR A 16 -6.75 -9.29 -13.84
N ARG A 17 -7.62 -8.48 -14.46
CA ARG A 17 -9.04 -8.82 -14.67
C ARG A 17 -9.18 -10.11 -15.48
N MET A 18 -8.48 -10.21 -16.61
CA MET A 18 -8.52 -11.40 -17.47
C MET A 18 -8.07 -12.66 -16.71
N ALA A 19 -7.04 -12.56 -15.87
CA ALA A 19 -6.53 -13.67 -15.08
C ALA A 19 -7.43 -14.06 -13.90
N VAL A 20 -8.12 -13.10 -13.27
CA VAL A 20 -9.14 -13.37 -12.25
C VAL A 20 -10.34 -14.09 -12.89
N ASP A 21 -10.85 -13.58 -14.00
CA ASP A 21 -11.99 -14.17 -14.70
C ASP A 21 -11.69 -15.60 -15.18
N ALA A 22 -10.52 -15.82 -15.80
CA ALA A 22 -10.10 -17.16 -16.23
C ALA A 22 -9.86 -18.15 -15.07
N ARG A 23 -9.72 -17.67 -13.83
CA ARG A 23 -9.57 -18.52 -12.64
C ARG A 23 -10.89 -18.84 -11.95
N ARG A 24 -11.99 -18.19 -12.33
CA ARG A 24 -13.34 -18.53 -11.84
C ARG A 24 -13.86 -19.82 -12.45
N ASP A 25 -13.46 -20.15 -13.68
CA ASP A 25 -13.75 -21.43 -14.31
C ASP A 25 -12.71 -22.50 -13.87
N PRO A 26 -13.13 -23.57 -13.17
CA PRO A 26 -12.24 -24.65 -12.75
C PRO A 26 -11.48 -25.33 -13.89
N ALA A 27 -12.04 -25.36 -15.11
CA ALA A 27 -11.40 -25.99 -16.26
C ALA A 27 -10.22 -25.16 -16.78
N THR A 28 -10.29 -23.84 -16.70
CA THR A 28 -9.24 -22.93 -17.20
C THR A 28 -8.30 -22.42 -16.13
N ALA A 29 -8.67 -22.55 -14.86
CA ALA A 29 -7.90 -22.06 -13.70
C ALA A 29 -6.46 -22.58 -13.65
N PRO A 30 -6.18 -23.89 -13.89
CA PRO A 30 -4.81 -24.37 -13.99
C PRO A 30 -4.05 -23.68 -15.12
N GLY A 31 -2.95 -23.00 -14.78
CA GLY A 31 -2.10 -22.33 -15.75
C GLY A 31 -2.66 -21.03 -16.35
N ALA A 32 -3.83 -20.54 -15.91
CA ALA A 32 -4.43 -19.29 -16.40
C ALA A 32 -3.46 -18.11 -16.37
N ILE A 33 -2.81 -17.90 -15.23
CA ILE A 33 -1.85 -16.81 -15.02
C ILE A 33 -0.70 -16.90 -16.02
N LYS A 34 -0.10 -18.09 -16.18
CA LYS A 34 1.03 -18.28 -17.10
C LYS A 34 0.61 -18.00 -18.54
N ARG A 35 -0.52 -18.57 -18.97
CA ARG A 35 -1.05 -18.42 -20.34
C ARG A 35 -1.31 -16.95 -20.69
N ILE A 36 -1.95 -16.20 -19.78
CA ILE A 36 -2.27 -14.79 -19.99
C ILE A 36 -1.02 -13.91 -19.92
N ALA A 37 -0.09 -14.23 -19.01
CA ALA A 37 1.20 -13.55 -18.93
C ALA A 37 1.99 -13.69 -20.23
N ASP A 38 2.07 -14.91 -20.78
CA ASP A 38 2.74 -15.19 -22.06
C ASP A 38 2.05 -14.46 -23.22
N GLN A 39 0.71 -14.45 -23.28
CA GLN A 39 -0.06 -13.73 -24.30
C GLN A 39 0.14 -12.22 -24.28
N LEU A 40 0.37 -11.63 -23.11
CA LEU A 40 0.52 -10.17 -22.93
C LEU A 40 1.98 -9.71 -22.81
N GLY A 41 2.94 -10.63 -22.88
CA GLY A 41 4.37 -10.32 -22.71
C GLY A 41 4.73 -9.85 -21.30
N ILE A 42 3.98 -10.29 -20.29
CA ILE A 42 4.18 -9.92 -18.88
C ILE A 42 4.92 -11.06 -18.19
N HIS A 43 5.81 -10.72 -17.25
CA HIS A 43 6.44 -11.74 -16.42
C HIS A 43 5.38 -12.47 -15.56
N PRO A 44 5.29 -13.82 -15.59
CA PRO A 44 4.21 -14.57 -14.91
C PRO A 44 4.10 -14.26 -13.41
N GLU A 45 5.22 -14.06 -12.72
CA GLU A 45 5.21 -13.74 -11.29
C GLU A 45 4.68 -12.33 -10.98
N SER A 46 4.85 -11.38 -11.91
CA SER A 46 4.27 -10.04 -11.77
C SER A 46 2.75 -10.13 -11.84
N LEU A 47 2.22 -10.85 -12.81
CA LEU A 47 0.78 -11.07 -12.93
C LEU A 47 0.22 -11.85 -11.73
N ARG A 48 0.96 -12.84 -11.22
CA ARG A 48 0.57 -13.59 -10.02
C ARG A 48 0.41 -12.68 -8.79
N THR A 49 1.32 -11.73 -8.61
CA THR A 49 1.26 -10.77 -7.50
C THR A 49 0.05 -9.85 -7.63
N TRP A 50 -0.23 -9.34 -8.83
CA TRP A 50 -1.39 -8.47 -9.05
C TRP A 50 -2.72 -9.20 -8.86
N VAL A 51 -2.83 -10.43 -9.36
CA VAL A 51 -4.01 -11.27 -9.13
C VAL A 51 -4.19 -11.57 -7.64
N LYS A 52 -3.10 -11.87 -6.92
CA LYS A 52 -3.17 -12.07 -5.46
C LYS A 52 -3.69 -10.82 -4.75
N GLN A 53 -3.22 -9.63 -5.12
CA GLN A 53 -3.70 -8.39 -4.51
C GLN A 53 -5.17 -8.13 -4.88
N ALA A 54 -5.57 -8.37 -6.12
CA ALA A 54 -6.97 -8.21 -6.53
C ALA A 54 -7.92 -9.16 -5.77
N GLU A 55 -7.49 -10.40 -5.51
CA GLU A 55 -8.26 -11.35 -4.67
C GLU A 55 -8.34 -10.90 -3.21
N ILE A 56 -7.33 -10.19 -2.70
CA ILE A 56 -7.37 -9.62 -1.35
C ILE A 56 -8.32 -8.42 -1.31
N ASP A 57 -8.22 -7.54 -2.30
CA ASP A 57 -9.05 -6.35 -2.41
C ASP A 57 -10.54 -6.69 -2.66
N SER A 58 -10.84 -7.83 -3.28
CA SER A 58 -12.21 -8.36 -3.43
C SER A 58 -12.73 -9.12 -2.21
N GLY A 59 -11.87 -9.45 -1.25
CA GLY A 59 -12.21 -10.27 -0.09
C GLY A 59 -12.21 -11.78 -0.34
N ASP A 60 -11.81 -12.24 -1.52
CA ASP A 60 -11.70 -13.66 -1.86
C ASP A 60 -10.51 -14.35 -1.16
N ARG A 61 -9.53 -13.56 -0.69
CA ARG A 61 -8.36 -14.01 0.05
C ARG A 61 -8.07 -13.09 1.24
N SER A 62 -7.60 -13.66 2.34
CA SER A 62 -7.11 -12.87 3.48
C SER A 62 -5.83 -12.09 3.15
N GLY A 63 -5.78 -10.83 3.60
CA GLY A 63 -4.62 -9.96 3.44
C GLY A 63 -4.98 -8.51 3.73
N THR A 64 -3.98 -7.62 3.66
CA THR A 64 -4.19 -6.17 3.73
C THR A 64 -4.66 -5.67 2.37
N THR A 65 -5.83 -5.06 2.33
CA THR A 65 -6.34 -4.44 1.10
C THR A 65 -5.49 -3.23 0.72
N THR A 66 -5.50 -2.88 -0.56
CA THR A 66 -4.82 -1.67 -1.05
C THR A 66 -5.33 -0.43 -0.32
N SER A 67 -6.64 -0.33 -0.06
CA SER A 67 -7.24 0.77 0.71
C SER A 67 -6.78 0.82 2.16
N ASP A 68 -6.67 -0.34 2.82
CA ASP A 68 -6.18 -0.39 4.20
C ASP A 68 -4.71 0.01 4.27
N ALA A 69 -3.89 -0.44 3.32
CA ALA A 69 -2.48 -0.06 3.25
C ALA A 69 -2.31 1.47 3.07
N GLU A 70 -3.13 2.10 2.22
CA GLU A 70 -3.15 3.55 2.06
C GLU A 70 -3.58 4.28 3.33
N ARG A 71 -4.62 3.78 4.00
CA ARG A 71 -5.12 4.32 5.27
C ARG A 71 -4.07 4.23 6.37
N ILE A 72 -3.40 3.08 6.50
CA ILE A 72 -2.32 2.86 7.47
C ILE A 72 -1.18 3.85 7.20
N ALA A 73 -0.72 3.96 5.94
CA ALA A 73 0.36 4.87 5.59
C ALA A 73 0.01 6.35 5.88
N GLN A 74 -1.25 6.74 5.67
CA GLN A 74 -1.73 8.08 6.01
C GLN A 74 -1.73 8.32 7.53
N LEU A 75 -2.27 7.36 8.30
CA LEU A 75 -2.31 7.44 9.75
C LEU A 75 -0.91 7.47 10.38
N GLU A 76 0.04 6.71 9.83
CA GLU A 76 1.43 6.72 10.29
C GLU A 76 2.09 8.09 10.10
N ARG A 77 1.84 8.76 8.97
CA ARG A 77 2.32 10.13 8.72
C ARG A 77 1.72 11.12 9.70
N GLU A 78 0.39 11.10 9.87
CA GLU A 78 -0.31 11.96 10.82
C GLU A 78 0.22 11.73 12.25
N ASN A 79 0.43 10.48 12.64
CA ASN A 79 0.97 10.15 13.96
C ASN A 79 2.39 10.69 14.16
N GLN A 80 3.23 10.60 13.12
CA GLN A 80 4.59 11.17 13.15
C GLN A 80 4.56 12.69 13.31
N GLU A 81 3.68 13.38 12.58
CA GLU A 81 3.49 14.84 12.69
C GLU A 81 2.99 15.24 14.08
N LEU A 82 1.99 14.54 14.61
CA LEU A 82 1.45 14.77 15.95
C LEU A 82 2.51 14.54 17.04
N ARG A 83 3.35 13.51 16.89
CA ARG A 83 4.47 13.27 17.82
C ARG A 83 5.49 14.40 17.76
N ARG A 84 5.80 14.91 16.57
CA ARG A 84 6.71 16.05 16.40
C ARG A 84 6.14 17.32 17.03
N ALA A 85 4.87 17.64 16.79
CA ALA A 85 4.21 18.79 17.38
C ALA A 85 4.18 18.70 18.92
N ASN A 86 3.83 17.53 19.46
CA ASN A 86 3.85 17.30 20.91
C ASN A 86 5.26 17.46 21.51
N ALA A 87 6.31 17.02 20.82
CA ALA A 87 7.68 17.21 21.28
C ALA A 87 8.04 18.70 21.39
N ILE A 88 7.66 19.51 20.39
CA ILE A 88 7.87 20.96 20.40
C ILE A 88 7.11 21.59 21.56
N LEU A 89 5.82 21.28 21.72
CA LEU A 89 5.00 21.83 22.81
C LEU A 89 5.58 21.47 24.19
N LYS A 90 5.99 20.22 24.39
CA LYS A 90 6.64 19.79 25.65
C LYS A 90 7.93 20.55 25.91
N SER A 91 8.76 20.78 24.89
CA SER A 91 9.99 21.56 25.04
C SER A 91 9.71 23.02 25.40
N ALA A 92 8.70 23.65 24.78
CA ALA A 92 8.29 25.01 25.09
C ALA A 92 7.76 25.12 26.52
N SER A 93 6.88 24.20 26.94
CA SER A 93 6.36 24.17 28.31
C SER A 93 7.47 24.00 29.35
N ALA A 94 8.45 23.13 29.08
CA ALA A 94 9.61 22.95 29.96
C ALA A 94 10.48 24.21 30.04
N PHE A 95 10.68 24.90 28.92
CA PHE A 95 11.40 26.17 28.87
C PHE A 95 10.71 27.25 29.73
N PHE A 96 9.40 27.45 29.53
CA PHE A 96 8.64 28.44 30.30
C PHE A 96 8.56 28.10 31.80
N ALA A 97 8.41 26.82 32.15
CA ALA A 97 8.45 26.40 33.55
C ALA A 97 9.80 26.72 34.20
N ALA A 98 10.92 26.52 33.49
CA ALA A 98 12.25 26.85 33.99
C ALA A 98 12.51 28.37 34.11
N GLU A 99 11.86 29.18 33.26
CA GLU A 99 11.92 30.65 33.35
C GLU A 99 11.16 31.18 34.58
N LEU A 100 9.99 30.61 34.89
CA LEU A 100 9.19 30.98 36.06
C LEU A 100 9.88 30.65 37.39
N ASP A 101 10.73 29.62 37.42
CA ASP A 101 11.42 29.16 38.63
C ASP A 101 12.74 29.92 38.90
N ARG A 102 13.13 30.86 38.03
CA ARG A 102 14.29 31.74 38.27
C ARG A 102 13.89 32.94 39.13
N PRO A 103 14.45 33.12 40.33
CA PRO A 103 14.18 34.32 41.13
C PRO A 103 14.72 35.56 40.39
N SER A 104 13.88 36.59 40.25
CA SER A 104 14.31 37.89 39.76
C SER A 104 15.37 38.45 40.71
N ARG A 105 16.58 38.68 40.20
CA ARG A 105 17.60 39.48 40.90
C ARG A 105 17.25 40.96 40.82
#